data_AF-A0A7S1DTX2-F1
#
_entry.id   AF-A0A7S1DTX2-F1
#
_cell.length_a   1.000
_cell.length_b   1.000
_cell.length_c   1.000
_cell.angle_alpha   90.00
_cell.angle_beta   90.00
_cell.angle_gamma   90.00
#
_symmetry.space_group_name_H-M   'P 1'
#
loop_
_entity.id
_entity.type
_entity.pdbx_description
1 polymer ?
#
loop_
_entity_poly.entity_id
_entity_poly.type
_entity_poly.pdbx_seq_one_letter_code
_entity_poly.pdbx_strand_id
1 'polypeptide(L)'
;EEEQKVEIRYPCRDMRGRVHDGDVLRKRRVKAMGKGMSYLYKYFKANKYAALYEVGDDAPSIFFEIWYTCGNSTIRSRAKDMALHLTSKLQRWMLANRADRSCVVKQRDEFFAFMFLLRSEHEMGMDTSEAVEAADEIWRRNGFSDTRLLFGHSREGLEHVSTAAWLELVVRILIMDYNNMLYPKRYPTTYGLKDALSVLRCHRLSGPPMDAAMHFQDSFYLATHIVYATSAYSGVKTFEGDAPWLYKYIRRALSFWMGQARLKKRDPSVYVDVDGVGEALDNLRGTGLTEVTDPMVCEGTVWLLETQLKNGSWPVWFEGGDKDSKHDYYDRMHATWVCTQALRDRDFKVNEAQVRQWRVYVEKVLKETKLAVQGWSSKKG
;
A
#
# COMPACT_ATOMS: atom_id res chain seq x y z
N GLU A 1 8.41 29.54 32.82
CA GLU A 1 7.15 28.78 32.68
C GLU A 1 7.43 27.36 33.16
N GLU A 2 6.80 26.94 34.25
CA GLU A 2 6.91 25.55 34.73
C GLU A 2 6.28 24.63 33.67
N GLU A 3 7.10 23.80 33.02
CA GLU A 3 6.59 22.68 32.22
C GLU A 3 5.77 21.78 33.16
N GLN A 4 4.44 21.92 33.07
CA GLN A 4 3.51 21.00 33.69
C GLN A 4 3.92 19.58 33.26
N LYS A 5 4.44 18.79 34.20
CA LYS A 5 4.77 17.38 33.97
C LYS A 5 3.49 16.67 33.58
N VAL A 6 3.32 16.42 32.29
CA VAL A 6 2.20 15.62 31.77
C VAL A 6 2.35 14.23 32.36
N GLU A 7 1.37 13.81 33.18
CA GLU A 7 1.31 12.46 33.73
C GLU A 7 1.20 11.45 32.58
N ILE A 8 2.16 10.52 32.50
CA ILE A 8 2.18 9.45 31.49
C ILE A 8 1.38 8.27 32.03
N ARG A 9 0.25 7.97 31.39
CA ARG A 9 -0.67 6.88 31.76
C ARG A 9 -0.35 5.58 31.05
N TYR A 10 0.05 5.65 29.79
CA TYR A 10 0.34 4.47 28.97
C TYR A 10 1.71 4.61 28.30
N PRO A 11 2.81 4.25 28.98
CA PRO A 11 4.15 4.52 28.50
C PRO A 11 4.47 3.68 27.26
N CYS A 12 4.98 4.34 26.22
CA CYS A 12 5.62 3.71 25.07
C CYS A 12 7.01 4.31 24.85
N ARG A 13 7.93 3.57 24.24
CA ARG A 13 9.32 3.98 24.08
C ARG A 13 9.72 3.98 22.61
N ASP A 14 10.33 5.06 22.15
CA ASP A 14 10.94 5.10 20.81
C ASP A 14 12.30 4.37 20.78
N MET A 15 12.93 4.24 19.61
CA MET A 15 14.22 3.52 19.52
C MET A 15 15.38 4.20 20.27
N ARG A 16 15.18 5.45 20.74
CA ARG A 16 16.12 6.18 21.59
C ARG A 16 15.79 6.07 23.08
N GLY A 17 14.77 5.30 23.44
CA GLY A 17 14.30 5.11 24.80
C GLY A 17 13.49 6.29 25.35
N ARG A 18 13.17 7.31 24.54
CA ARG A 18 12.33 8.43 25.00
C ARG A 18 10.92 7.90 25.24
N VAL A 19 10.35 8.30 26.37
CA VAL A 19 9.02 7.86 26.79
C VAL A 19 7.97 8.82 26.23
N HIS A 20 6.93 8.25 25.62
CA HIS A 20 5.76 8.96 25.14
C HIS A 20 4.52 8.38 25.79
N ASP A 21 3.45 9.18 25.91
CA ASP A 21 2.15 8.70 26.34
C ASP A 21 1.35 8.14 25.15
N GLY A 22 0.99 6.87 25.21
CA GLY A 22 0.31 6.15 24.15
C GLY A 22 -1.12 6.65 23.88
N ASP A 23 -1.83 7.14 24.89
CA ASP A 23 -3.17 7.73 24.70
C ASP A 23 -3.07 9.09 23.99
N VAL A 24 -2.06 9.89 24.34
CA VAL A 24 -1.76 11.16 23.66
C VAL A 24 -1.38 10.89 22.20
N LEU A 25 -0.50 9.92 21.94
CA LEU A 25 -0.13 9.54 20.58
C LEU A 25 -1.36 9.06 19.79
N ARG A 26 -2.18 8.19 20.36
CA ARG A 26 -3.40 7.69 19.70
C ARG A 26 -4.35 8.82 19.31
N LYS A 27 -4.62 9.77 20.21
CA LYS A 27 -5.45 10.96 19.92
C LYS A 27 -4.85 11.80 18.79
N ARG A 28 -3.52 12.00 18.80
CA ARG A 28 -2.81 12.73 17.73
C ARG A 28 -2.90 12.00 16.39
N ARG A 29 -2.76 10.67 16.35
CA ARG A 29 -2.93 9.86 15.14
C ARG A 29 -4.31 10.00 14.53
N VAL A 30 -5.37 9.81 15.33
CA VAL A 30 -6.77 9.95 14.88
C VAL A 30 -7.00 11.33 14.26
N LYS A 31 -6.48 12.39 14.89
CA LYS A 31 -6.57 13.76 14.36
C LYS A 31 -5.77 13.92 13.05
N ALA A 32 -4.55 13.40 12.99
CA ALA A 32 -3.68 13.49 11.81
C ALA A 32 -4.28 12.72 10.62
N MET A 33 -4.79 11.50 10.83
CA MET A 33 -5.55 10.73 9.84
C MET A 33 -6.73 11.53 9.29
N GLY A 34 -7.55 12.09 10.19
CA GLY A 34 -8.72 12.87 9.79
C GLY A 34 -8.35 14.06 8.90
N LYS A 35 -7.20 14.70 9.13
CA LYS A 35 -6.66 15.74 8.26
C LYS A 35 -6.17 15.18 6.92
N GLY A 36 -5.40 14.09 6.91
CA GLY A 36 -4.90 13.44 5.70
C GLY A 36 -6.04 13.00 4.77
N MET A 37 -7.05 12.32 5.30
CA MET A 37 -8.27 11.97 4.57
C MET A 37 -8.99 13.20 4.00
N SER A 38 -9.07 14.28 4.79
CA SER A 38 -9.72 15.52 4.32
C SER A 38 -8.95 16.18 3.19
N TYR A 39 -7.61 16.17 3.26
CA TYR A 39 -6.74 16.69 2.22
C TYR A 39 -6.93 15.88 0.93
N LEU A 40 -6.75 14.56 0.98
CA LEU A 40 -6.89 13.66 -0.18
C LEU A 40 -8.26 13.79 -0.83
N TYR A 41 -9.33 13.79 -0.03
CA TYR A 41 -10.69 13.89 -0.58
C TYR A 41 -10.95 15.24 -1.25
N LYS A 42 -10.42 16.35 -0.70
CA LYS A 42 -10.49 17.66 -1.35
C LYS A 42 -9.65 17.69 -2.63
N TYR A 43 -8.47 17.09 -2.58
CA TYR A 43 -7.55 16.99 -3.70
C TYR A 43 -8.18 16.27 -4.90
N PHE A 44 -8.76 15.09 -4.68
CA PHE A 44 -9.44 14.32 -5.74
C PHE A 44 -10.72 14.96 -6.27
N LYS A 45 -11.35 15.87 -5.51
CA LYS A 45 -12.53 16.61 -5.96
C LYS A 45 -12.21 17.93 -6.66
N ALA A 46 -10.99 18.43 -6.51
CA ALA A 46 -10.58 19.68 -7.11
C ALA A 46 -10.60 19.57 -8.65
N ASN A 47 -10.68 20.71 -9.32
CA ASN A 47 -10.55 20.81 -10.79
C ASN A 47 -11.40 19.79 -11.55
N LYS A 48 -12.67 19.64 -11.16
CA LYS A 48 -13.63 18.68 -11.75
C LYS A 48 -13.12 17.23 -11.75
N TYR A 49 -12.48 16.82 -10.66
CA TYR A 49 -11.99 15.46 -10.46
C TYR A 49 -10.80 15.06 -11.35
N ALA A 50 -10.03 16.02 -11.89
CA ALA A 50 -8.87 15.72 -12.74
C ALA A 50 -7.90 14.72 -12.10
N ALA A 51 -7.53 14.94 -10.83
CA ALA A 51 -6.63 14.04 -10.11
C ALA A 51 -7.23 12.65 -9.86
N LEU A 52 -8.55 12.54 -9.63
CA LEU A 52 -9.21 11.24 -9.48
C LEU A 52 -9.10 10.42 -10.78
N TYR A 53 -9.31 11.06 -11.93
CA TYR A 53 -9.33 10.36 -13.21
C TYR A 53 -7.93 9.99 -13.72
N GLU A 54 -6.91 10.78 -13.37
CA GLU A 54 -5.52 10.46 -13.70
C GLU A 54 -4.94 9.38 -12.79
N VAL A 55 -5.18 9.47 -11.49
CA VAL A 55 -4.71 8.47 -10.50
C VAL A 55 -5.48 7.15 -10.62
N GLY A 56 -6.75 7.19 -11.03
CA GLY A 56 -7.54 5.98 -11.22
C GLY A 56 -7.97 5.33 -9.90
N ASP A 57 -7.93 4.00 -9.86
CA ASP A 57 -8.50 3.16 -8.81
C ASP A 57 -7.80 3.30 -7.45
N ASP A 58 -6.55 3.74 -7.42
CA ASP A 58 -5.83 4.04 -6.18
C ASP A 58 -6.57 5.10 -5.36
N ALA A 59 -7.15 6.11 -6.01
CA ALA A 59 -7.82 7.23 -5.33
C ALA A 59 -9.01 6.80 -4.42
N PRO A 60 -10.02 6.03 -4.90
CA PRO A 60 -11.03 5.47 -4.02
C PRO A 60 -10.47 4.38 -3.08
N SER A 61 -9.46 3.60 -3.52
CA SER A 61 -8.87 2.50 -2.75
C SER A 61 -8.28 2.96 -1.41
N ILE A 62 -7.69 4.16 -1.37
CA ILE A 62 -7.22 4.80 -0.13
C ILE A 62 -8.29 4.75 0.97
N PHE A 63 -9.50 5.22 0.65
CA PHE A 63 -10.59 5.32 1.61
C PHE A 63 -11.28 3.98 1.83
N PHE A 64 -11.38 3.16 0.79
CA PHE A 64 -11.88 1.79 0.89
C PHE A 64 -11.07 1.01 1.93
N GLU A 65 -9.75 1.01 1.85
CA GLU A 65 -8.89 0.28 2.79
C GLU A 65 -9.03 0.80 4.23
N ILE A 66 -9.12 2.12 4.42
CA ILE A 66 -9.36 2.72 5.74
C ILE A 66 -10.71 2.23 6.28
N TRP A 67 -11.76 2.29 5.48
CA TRP A 67 -13.06 1.75 5.86
C TRP A 67 -12.96 0.26 6.23
N TYR A 68 -12.14 -0.47 5.47
CA TYR A 68 -12.09 -1.92 5.54
C TYR A 68 -11.47 -2.46 6.83
N THR A 69 -10.51 -1.75 7.42
CA THR A 69 -9.76 -2.26 8.58
C THR A 69 -9.58 -1.25 9.71
N CYS A 70 -10.13 -0.04 9.63
CA CYS A 70 -9.99 0.92 10.72
C CYS A 70 -10.84 0.54 11.94
N GLY A 71 -10.19 0.45 13.10
CA GLY A 71 -10.84 0.18 14.39
C GLY A 71 -11.65 1.37 14.94
N ASN A 72 -11.43 2.59 14.42
CA ASN A 72 -12.21 3.76 14.80
C ASN A 72 -13.48 3.85 13.93
N SER A 73 -14.65 3.67 14.54
CA SER A 73 -15.94 3.63 13.83
C SER A 73 -16.29 4.93 13.11
N THR A 74 -15.98 6.10 13.69
CA THR A 74 -16.24 7.41 13.08
C THR A 74 -15.37 7.62 11.83
N ILE A 75 -14.07 7.31 11.92
CA ILE A 75 -13.16 7.36 10.77
C ILE A 75 -13.65 6.38 9.69
N ARG A 76 -14.00 5.16 10.10
CA ARG A 76 -14.47 4.11 9.20
C ARG A 76 -15.73 4.51 8.43
N SER A 77 -16.74 5.05 9.11
CA SER A 77 -17.97 5.53 8.46
C SER A 77 -17.66 6.61 7.42
N ARG A 78 -16.85 7.60 7.81
CA ARG A 78 -16.44 8.70 6.92
C ARG A 78 -15.64 8.21 5.71
N ALA A 79 -14.75 7.25 5.93
CA ALA A 79 -13.97 6.63 4.85
C ALA A 79 -14.88 5.90 3.86
N LYS A 80 -15.91 5.18 4.35
CA LYS A 80 -16.89 4.52 3.49
C LYS A 80 -17.59 5.51 2.57
N ASP A 81 -18.10 6.62 3.13
CA ASP A 81 -18.82 7.64 2.34
C ASP A 81 -17.92 8.26 1.27
N MET A 82 -16.64 8.52 1.59
CA MET A 82 -15.65 9.00 0.63
C MET A 82 -15.36 7.97 -0.46
N ALA A 83 -15.14 6.70 -0.08
CA ALA A 83 -14.88 5.60 -1.01
C ALA A 83 -16.06 5.40 -1.98
N LEU A 84 -17.29 5.28 -1.47
CA LEU A 84 -18.51 5.14 -2.28
C LEU A 84 -18.65 6.28 -3.30
N HIS A 85 -18.44 7.51 -2.86
CA HIS A 85 -18.55 8.67 -3.75
C HIS A 85 -17.49 8.66 -4.86
N LEU A 86 -16.21 8.47 -4.51
CA LEU A 86 -15.12 8.48 -5.49
C LEU A 86 -15.21 7.27 -6.44
N THR A 87 -15.56 6.09 -5.93
CA THR A 87 -15.78 4.87 -6.73
C THR A 87 -16.88 5.09 -7.76
N SER A 88 -18.05 5.61 -7.36
CA SER A 88 -19.14 5.93 -8.28
C SER A 88 -18.79 7.01 -9.32
N LYS A 89 -17.89 7.94 -8.98
CA LYS A 89 -17.41 8.95 -9.93
C LYS A 89 -16.43 8.36 -10.94
N LEU A 90 -15.49 7.55 -10.45
CA LEU A 90 -14.50 6.90 -11.28
C LEU A 90 -15.14 5.88 -12.23
N GLN A 91 -16.01 5.01 -11.75
CA GLN A 91 -16.73 4.01 -12.56
C GLN A 91 -17.40 4.65 -13.77
N ARG A 92 -18.24 5.67 -13.54
CA ARG A 92 -18.93 6.40 -14.61
C ARG A 92 -17.96 7.05 -15.61
N TRP A 93 -16.86 7.60 -15.12
CA TRP A 93 -15.86 8.20 -15.99
C TRP A 93 -15.16 7.14 -16.84
N MET A 94 -14.73 6.02 -16.24
CA MET A 94 -14.10 4.90 -16.97
C MET A 94 -15.03 4.33 -18.03
N LEU A 95 -16.30 4.08 -17.70
CA LEU A 95 -17.30 3.58 -18.65
C LEU A 95 -17.52 4.54 -19.84
N ALA A 96 -17.48 5.86 -19.59
CA ALA A 96 -17.64 6.88 -20.63
C ALA A 96 -16.36 7.16 -21.42
N ASN A 97 -15.18 6.89 -20.86
CA ASN A 97 -13.87 7.26 -21.42
C ASN A 97 -13.02 6.00 -21.61
N ARG A 98 -13.57 5.04 -22.35
CA ARG A 98 -12.89 3.76 -22.61
C ARG A 98 -11.53 3.96 -23.26
N ALA A 99 -10.55 3.19 -22.82
CA ALA A 99 -9.22 3.16 -23.40
C ALA A 99 -9.27 2.85 -24.91
N ASP A 100 -8.23 3.29 -25.63
CA ASP A 100 -8.09 3.03 -27.05
C ASP A 100 -8.11 1.52 -27.33
N ARG A 101 -9.13 1.11 -28.07
CA ARG A 101 -9.45 -0.27 -28.47
C ARG A 101 -8.39 -0.92 -29.36
N SER A 102 -7.48 -0.14 -29.94
CA SER A 102 -6.36 -0.61 -30.76
C SER A 102 -5.08 -0.84 -29.95
N CYS A 103 -4.99 -0.31 -28.73
CA CYS A 103 -3.78 -0.37 -27.90
C CYS A 103 -3.94 -1.40 -26.78
N VAL A 104 -3.40 -2.61 -26.98
CA VAL A 104 -3.53 -3.72 -26.01
C VAL A 104 -2.98 -3.37 -24.62
N VAL A 105 -1.93 -2.55 -24.54
CA VAL A 105 -1.34 -2.11 -23.27
C VAL A 105 -2.35 -1.25 -22.49
N LYS A 106 -2.92 -0.23 -23.12
CA LYS A 106 -3.95 0.61 -22.49
C LYS A 106 -5.20 -0.18 -22.10
N GLN A 107 -5.60 -1.15 -22.93
CA GLN A 107 -6.72 -2.05 -22.61
C GLN A 107 -6.39 -2.94 -21.39
N ARG A 108 -5.17 -3.44 -21.29
CA ARG A 108 -4.71 -4.21 -20.12
C ARG A 108 -4.72 -3.35 -18.85
N ASP A 109 -4.21 -2.12 -18.93
CA ASP A 109 -4.18 -1.21 -17.79
C ASP A 109 -5.61 -0.84 -17.36
N GLU A 110 -6.52 -0.56 -18.30
CA GLU A 110 -7.95 -0.37 -18.03
C GLU A 110 -8.59 -1.61 -17.38
N PHE A 111 -8.24 -2.82 -17.85
CA PHE A 111 -8.75 -4.06 -17.26
C PHE A 111 -8.34 -4.20 -15.80
N PHE A 112 -7.07 -3.95 -15.46
CA PHE A 112 -6.61 -4.01 -14.07
C PHE A 112 -7.26 -2.92 -13.21
N ALA A 113 -7.44 -1.71 -13.73
CA ALA A 113 -8.19 -0.66 -13.03
C ALA A 113 -9.63 -1.11 -12.72
N PHE A 114 -10.31 -1.80 -13.66
CA PHE A 114 -11.60 -2.42 -13.37
C PHE A 114 -11.50 -3.52 -12.31
N MET A 115 -10.46 -4.34 -12.28
CA MET A 115 -10.32 -5.39 -11.25
C MET A 115 -10.20 -4.81 -9.84
N PHE A 116 -9.48 -3.70 -9.67
CA PHE A 116 -9.41 -2.98 -8.38
C PHE A 116 -10.73 -2.30 -8.01
N LEU A 117 -11.37 -1.66 -9.00
CA LEU A 117 -12.69 -1.06 -8.83
C LEU A 117 -13.74 -2.09 -8.40
N LEU A 118 -13.80 -3.24 -9.09
CA LEU A 118 -14.75 -4.32 -8.82
C LEU A 118 -14.60 -4.92 -7.43
N ARG A 119 -13.36 -5.10 -6.95
CA ARG A 119 -13.13 -5.51 -5.55
C ARG A 119 -13.79 -4.53 -4.58
N SER A 120 -13.55 -3.24 -4.78
CA SER A 120 -14.06 -2.17 -3.92
C SER A 120 -15.59 -2.10 -3.97
N GLU A 121 -16.17 -2.15 -5.17
CA GLU A 121 -17.62 -2.13 -5.39
C GLU A 121 -18.31 -3.34 -4.76
N HIS A 122 -17.81 -4.54 -5.03
CA HIS A 122 -18.37 -5.78 -4.52
C HIS A 122 -18.41 -5.79 -2.99
N GLU A 123 -17.28 -5.48 -2.35
CA GLU A 123 -17.19 -5.54 -0.89
C GLU A 123 -17.95 -4.41 -0.19
N MET A 124 -18.08 -3.24 -0.84
CA MET A 124 -18.94 -2.16 -0.35
C MET A 124 -20.43 -2.40 -0.59
N GLY A 125 -20.81 -3.42 -1.35
CA GLY A 125 -22.19 -3.73 -1.71
C GLY A 125 -22.78 -2.81 -2.78
N MET A 126 -21.95 -2.29 -3.68
CA MET A 126 -22.37 -1.50 -4.83
C MET A 126 -22.81 -2.40 -5.98
N ASP A 127 -23.55 -1.85 -6.94
CA ASP A 127 -23.87 -2.56 -8.18
C ASP A 127 -22.63 -2.64 -9.07
N THR A 128 -22.19 -3.86 -9.35
CA THR A 128 -20.99 -4.16 -10.15
C THR A 128 -21.32 -4.45 -11.61
N SER A 129 -22.59 -4.49 -12.00
CA SER A 129 -23.03 -5.10 -13.27
C SER A 129 -22.36 -4.46 -14.50
N GLU A 130 -22.39 -3.13 -14.62
CA GLU A 130 -21.80 -2.42 -15.77
C GLU A 130 -20.26 -2.54 -15.81
N ALA A 131 -19.59 -2.42 -14.66
CA ALA A 131 -18.13 -2.56 -14.58
C ALA A 131 -17.68 -3.99 -14.92
N VAL A 132 -18.46 -4.97 -14.49
CA VAL A 132 -18.24 -6.38 -14.82
C VAL A 132 -18.39 -6.64 -16.31
N GLU A 133 -19.44 -6.12 -16.95
CA GLU A 133 -19.65 -6.27 -18.39
C GLU A 133 -18.54 -5.60 -19.20
N ALA A 134 -18.09 -4.41 -18.76
CA ALA A 134 -16.97 -3.70 -19.35
C ALA A 134 -15.67 -4.49 -19.26
N ALA A 135 -15.38 -5.12 -18.12
CA ALA A 135 -14.20 -5.95 -17.92
C ALA A 135 -14.25 -7.25 -18.76
N ASP A 136 -15.41 -7.90 -18.84
CA ASP A 136 -15.63 -9.09 -19.68
C ASP A 136 -15.39 -8.81 -21.17
N GLU A 137 -15.78 -7.62 -21.65
CA GLU A 137 -15.52 -7.20 -23.02
C GLU A 137 -14.00 -7.12 -23.27
N ILE A 138 -13.26 -6.43 -22.40
CA ILE A 138 -11.80 -6.28 -22.54
C ILE A 138 -11.13 -7.65 -22.49
N TRP A 139 -11.50 -8.48 -21.51
CA TRP A 139 -10.95 -9.81 -21.30
C TRP A 139 -11.07 -10.68 -22.54
N ARG A 140 -12.29 -10.81 -23.09
CA ARG A 140 -12.55 -11.64 -24.28
C ARG A 140 -11.88 -11.09 -25.52
N ARG A 141 -11.98 -9.78 -25.73
CA ARG A 141 -11.44 -9.11 -26.93
C ARG A 141 -9.93 -9.28 -27.05
N ASN A 142 -9.21 -9.15 -25.94
CA ASN A 142 -7.74 -9.17 -25.93
C ASN A 142 -7.14 -10.56 -25.68
N GLY A 143 -7.99 -11.59 -25.51
CA GLY A 143 -7.52 -12.96 -25.27
C GLY A 143 -6.78 -13.12 -23.94
N PHE A 144 -7.19 -12.38 -22.90
CA PHE A 144 -6.51 -12.41 -21.59
C PHE A 144 -6.66 -13.73 -20.82
N SER A 145 -7.39 -14.69 -21.36
CA SER A 145 -7.29 -16.09 -20.95
C SER A 145 -5.88 -16.67 -21.16
N ASP A 146 -5.10 -16.14 -22.12
CA ASP A 146 -3.65 -16.32 -22.11
C ASP A 146 -3.06 -15.41 -21.01
N THR A 147 -2.79 -16.02 -19.85
CA THR A 147 -2.24 -15.33 -18.68
C THR A 147 -0.90 -14.64 -18.98
N ARG A 148 -0.14 -15.10 -19.98
CA ARG A 148 1.07 -14.41 -20.43
C ARG A 148 0.77 -13.07 -21.10
N LEU A 149 -0.29 -12.98 -21.88
CA LEU A 149 -0.73 -11.71 -22.47
C LEU A 149 -1.27 -10.77 -21.39
N LEU A 150 -2.08 -11.31 -20.47
CA LEU A 150 -2.66 -10.56 -19.36
C LEU A 150 -1.58 -9.90 -18.49
N PHE A 151 -0.56 -10.64 -18.06
CA PHE A 151 0.47 -10.09 -17.18
C PHE A 151 1.69 -9.54 -17.93
N GLY A 152 1.81 -9.81 -19.23
CA GLY A 152 3.00 -9.44 -20.03
C GLY A 152 4.21 -10.34 -19.81
N HIS A 153 4.10 -11.38 -18.97
CA HIS A 153 5.18 -12.32 -18.63
C HIS A 153 4.67 -13.75 -18.69
N SER A 154 5.48 -14.70 -19.16
CA SER A 154 5.16 -16.13 -19.00
C SER A 154 5.46 -16.58 -17.57
N ARG A 155 4.89 -17.72 -17.17
CA ARG A 155 5.18 -18.33 -15.88
C ARG A 155 6.68 -18.64 -15.73
N GLU A 156 7.30 -19.14 -16.79
CA GLU A 156 8.72 -19.47 -16.84
C GLU A 156 9.60 -18.20 -16.86
N GLY A 157 9.09 -17.08 -17.39
CA GLY A 157 9.82 -15.82 -17.48
C GLY A 157 9.85 -15.01 -16.19
N LEU A 158 9.12 -15.43 -15.14
CA LEU A 158 9.04 -14.70 -13.86
C LEU A 158 10.42 -14.52 -13.20
N GLU A 159 11.35 -15.48 -13.37
CA GLU A 159 12.70 -15.40 -12.81
C GLU A 159 13.58 -14.29 -13.40
N HIS A 160 13.18 -13.72 -14.54
CA HIS A 160 13.91 -12.66 -15.23
C HIS A 160 13.27 -11.28 -15.07
N VAL A 161 12.17 -11.17 -14.32
CA VAL A 161 11.52 -9.89 -14.06
C VAL A 161 12.42 -9.04 -13.15
N SER A 162 12.66 -7.79 -13.55
CA SER A 162 13.48 -6.85 -12.77
C SER A 162 12.78 -6.47 -11.46
N THR A 163 13.54 -6.02 -10.47
CA THR A 163 12.99 -5.58 -9.18
C THR A 163 11.91 -4.50 -9.34
N ALA A 164 12.15 -3.49 -10.18
CA ALA A 164 11.16 -2.43 -10.45
C ALA A 164 9.90 -2.98 -11.13
N ALA A 165 10.02 -3.85 -12.13
CA ALA A 165 8.88 -4.41 -12.85
C ALA A 165 8.05 -5.36 -11.97
N TRP A 166 8.68 -6.01 -10.99
CA TRP A 166 7.98 -6.87 -10.04
C TRP A 166 6.94 -6.13 -9.19
N LEU A 167 7.16 -4.84 -8.91
CA LEU A 167 6.25 -4.02 -8.12
C LEU A 167 4.84 -4.02 -8.71
N GLU A 168 4.71 -3.66 -9.99
CA GLU A 168 3.42 -3.63 -10.68
C GLU A 168 2.89 -5.06 -10.90
N LEU A 169 3.77 -6.00 -11.26
CA LEU A 169 3.38 -7.37 -11.57
C LEU A 169 2.76 -8.09 -10.36
N VAL A 170 3.35 -7.97 -9.15
CA VAL A 170 2.83 -8.67 -7.96
C VAL A 170 1.47 -8.13 -7.54
N VAL A 171 1.23 -6.83 -7.73
CA VAL A 171 -0.04 -6.15 -7.48
C VAL A 171 -1.12 -6.61 -8.47
N ARG A 172 -0.77 -6.72 -9.75
CA ARG A 172 -1.65 -7.29 -10.79
C ARG A 172 -2.01 -8.75 -10.53
N ILE A 173 -1.05 -9.56 -10.10
CA ILE A 173 -1.29 -10.97 -9.76
C ILE A 173 -2.20 -11.06 -8.53
N LEU A 174 -1.95 -10.27 -7.48
CA LEU A 174 -2.80 -10.19 -6.30
C LEU A 174 -4.26 -9.93 -6.68
N ILE A 175 -4.53 -8.86 -7.45
CA ILE A 175 -5.90 -8.44 -7.71
C ILE A 175 -6.67 -9.46 -8.56
N MET A 176 -5.97 -10.19 -9.44
CA MET A 176 -6.57 -11.30 -10.20
C MET A 176 -6.92 -12.48 -9.31
N ASP A 177 -6.02 -12.91 -8.43
CA ASP A 177 -6.30 -13.98 -7.48
C ASP A 177 -7.48 -13.61 -6.57
N TYR A 178 -7.55 -12.34 -6.14
CA TYR A 178 -8.64 -11.85 -5.30
C TYR A 178 -9.97 -11.84 -6.05
N ASN A 179 -10.00 -11.30 -7.27
CA ASN A 179 -11.21 -11.27 -8.09
C ASN A 179 -11.67 -12.67 -8.50
N ASN A 180 -10.77 -13.65 -8.65
CA ASN A 180 -11.15 -15.04 -8.90
C ASN A 180 -11.82 -15.71 -7.69
N MET A 181 -11.68 -15.17 -6.49
CA MET A 181 -12.48 -15.59 -5.32
C MET A 181 -13.87 -14.93 -5.33
N LEU A 182 -13.95 -13.63 -5.68
CA LEU A 182 -15.21 -12.89 -5.74
C LEU A 182 -16.09 -13.30 -6.92
N TYR A 183 -15.47 -13.62 -8.05
CA TYR A 183 -16.11 -13.98 -9.32
C TYR A 183 -15.57 -15.33 -9.83
N PRO A 184 -15.92 -16.46 -9.16
CA PRO A 184 -15.35 -17.75 -9.48
C PRO A 184 -15.50 -18.12 -10.95
N LYS A 185 -14.39 -18.58 -11.55
CA LYS A 185 -14.29 -19.07 -12.95
C LYS A 185 -14.49 -18.01 -14.03
N ARG A 186 -14.63 -16.72 -13.69
CA ARG A 186 -14.86 -15.67 -14.69
C ARG A 186 -13.57 -15.28 -15.42
N TYR A 187 -12.47 -15.10 -14.69
CA TYR A 187 -11.18 -14.67 -15.24
C TYR A 187 -10.07 -15.70 -14.94
N PRO A 188 -10.20 -16.94 -15.45
CA PRO A 188 -9.27 -18.01 -15.10
C PRO A 188 -7.83 -17.64 -15.51
N THR A 189 -6.91 -17.80 -14.58
CA THR A 189 -5.47 -17.65 -14.80
C THR A 189 -4.76 -19.00 -14.69
N THR A 190 -3.66 -19.19 -15.44
CA THR A 190 -2.86 -20.43 -15.42
C THR A 190 -1.74 -20.41 -14.40
N TYR A 191 -1.41 -19.23 -13.87
CA TYR A 191 -0.48 -19.02 -12.76
C TYR A 191 -0.93 -17.82 -11.92
N GLY A 192 -0.45 -17.74 -10.67
CA GLY A 192 -0.88 -16.70 -9.73
C GLY A 192 0.13 -16.45 -8.62
N LEU A 193 -0.34 -16.01 -7.45
CA LEU A 193 0.52 -15.57 -6.34
C LEU A 193 1.45 -16.69 -5.84
N LYS A 194 1.03 -17.96 -5.93
CA LYS A 194 1.89 -19.12 -5.63
C LYS A 194 3.16 -19.15 -6.48
N ASP A 195 3.03 -18.92 -7.78
CA ASP A 195 4.15 -18.93 -8.71
C ASP A 195 5.05 -17.72 -8.48
N ALA A 196 4.44 -16.54 -8.33
CA ALA A 196 5.15 -15.30 -8.03
C ALA A 196 5.98 -15.41 -6.73
N LEU A 197 5.39 -15.86 -5.63
CA LEU A 197 6.08 -16.00 -4.35
C LEU A 197 7.14 -17.11 -4.36
N SER A 198 6.99 -18.14 -5.20
CA SER A 198 8.02 -19.17 -5.39
C SER A 198 9.30 -18.62 -6.01
N VAL A 199 9.19 -17.61 -6.87
CA VAL A 199 10.32 -16.89 -7.47
C VAL A 199 10.82 -15.80 -6.53
N LEU A 200 9.92 -14.96 -6.00
CA LEU A 200 10.24 -13.81 -5.16
C LEU A 200 10.99 -14.18 -3.87
N ARG A 201 10.76 -15.38 -3.31
CA ARG A 201 11.54 -15.86 -2.14
C ARG A 201 13.05 -15.97 -2.41
N CYS A 202 13.44 -16.12 -3.68
CA CYS A 202 14.83 -16.19 -4.14
C CYS A 202 15.31 -14.87 -4.74
N HIS A 203 14.42 -13.88 -4.90
CA HIS A 203 14.75 -12.59 -5.51
C HIS A 203 15.64 -11.77 -4.57
N ARG A 204 16.72 -11.20 -5.11
CA ARG A 204 17.68 -10.45 -4.30
C ARG A 204 17.20 -9.01 -4.11
N LEU A 205 17.06 -8.61 -2.85
CA LEU A 205 16.77 -7.23 -2.46
C LEU A 205 18.06 -6.50 -2.05
N SER A 206 18.31 -5.34 -2.66
CA SER A 206 19.39 -4.42 -2.29
C SER A 206 19.04 -3.71 -0.99
N GLY A 207 19.97 -3.64 -0.04
CA GLY A 207 19.76 -2.92 1.23
C GLY A 207 20.28 -1.48 1.19
N PRO A 208 20.00 -0.66 2.22
CA PRO A 208 20.52 0.71 2.31
C PRO A 208 22.06 0.74 2.42
N PRO A 209 22.71 1.87 2.03
CA PRO A 209 22.13 3.18 1.69
C PRO A 209 21.54 3.27 0.27
N MET A 210 20.95 4.42 -0.07
CA MET A 210 20.56 4.76 -1.44
C MET A 210 21.78 4.76 -2.37
N ASP A 211 21.59 4.28 -3.60
CA ASP A 211 22.58 4.32 -4.67
C ASP A 211 22.01 5.06 -5.88
N ALA A 212 22.87 5.56 -6.76
CA ALA A 212 22.45 6.39 -7.90
C ALA A 212 21.53 5.67 -8.90
N ALA A 213 21.51 4.33 -8.88
CA ALA A 213 20.62 3.52 -9.70
C ALA A 213 19.34 3.11 -8.94
N MET A 214 19.11 3.67 -7.76
CA MET A 214 17.91 3.51 -6.93
C MET A 214 17.59 2.06 -6.54
N HIS A 215 18.57 1.14 -6.58
CA HIS A 215 18.28 -0.28 -6.35
C HIS A 215 17.70 -0.56 -4.96
N PHE A 216 18.14 0.18 -3.93
CA PHE A 216 17.55 0.10 -2.59
C PHE A 216 16.07 0.53 -2.60
N GLN A 217 15.72 1.59 -3.32
CA GLN A 217 14.33 2.07 -3.40
C GLN A 217 13.44 1.05 -4.09
N ASP A 218 13.83 0.54 -5.27
CA ASP A 218 13.09 -0.51 -5.97
C ASP A 218 12.90 -1.76 -5.09
N SER A 219 13.97 -2.17 -4.40
CA SER A 219 13.94 -3.33 -3.50
C SER A 219 13.05 -3.09 -2.29
N PHE A 220 12.99 -1.84 -1.81
CA PHE A 220 12.12 -1.45 -0.71
C PHE A 220 10.65 -1.52 -1.08
N TYR A 221 10.25 -0.87 -2.17
CA TYR A 221 8.85 -0.90 -2.62
C TYR A 221 8.42 -2.30 -3.04
N LEU A 222 9.30 -3.11 -3.64
CA LEU A 222 8.99 -4.52 -3.87
C LEU A 222 8.75 -5.28 -2.56
N ALA A 223 9.60 -5.09 -1.55
CA ALA A 223 9.44 -5.77 -0.26
C ALA A 223 8.11 -5.43 0.42
N THR A 224 7.72 -4.15 0.43
CA THR A 224 6.44 -3.72 1.00
C THR A 224 5.25 -4.28 0.20
N HIS A 225 5.35 -4.33 -1.12
CA HIS A 225 4.27 -4.83 -1.97
C HIS A 225 4.13 -6.36 -1.97
N ILE A 226 5.19 -7.12 -1.69
CA ILE A 226 5.04 -8.55 -1.38
C ILE A 226 4.21 -8.71 -0.09
N VAL A 227 4.44 -7.88 0.92
CA VAL A 227 3.63 -7.92 2.16
C VAL A 227 2.19 -7.46 1.87
N TYR A 228 1.96 -6.41 1.08
CA TYR A 228 0.61 -6.02 0.66
C TYR A 228 -0.10 -7.10 -0.14
N ALA A 229 0.61 -7.80 -1.04
CA ALA A 229 0.06 -8.92 -1.76
C ALA A 229 -0.38 -10.04 -0.80
N THR A 230 0.46 -10.43 0.16
CA THR A 230 0.07 -11.49 1.11
C THR A 230 -1.05 -11.06 2.07
N SER A 231 -1.17 -9.76 2.36
CA SER A 231 -2.15 -9.22 3.30
C SER A 231 -3.43 -8.69 2.64
N ALA A 232 -3.60 -8.85 1.32
CA ALA A 232 -4.68 -8.21 0.54
C ALA A 232 -4.78 -6.70 0.78
N TYR A 233 -3.67 -5.98 0.59
CA TYR A 233 -3.52 -4.56 0.93
C TYR A 233 -3.88 -4.29 2.40
N SER A 234 -3.30 -5.09 3.28
CA SER A 234 -3.53 -5.04 4.72
C SER A 234 -4.98 -5.27 5.16
N GLY A 235 -5.80 -5.93 4.35
CA GLY A 235 -7.13 -6.43 4.75
C GLY A 235 -7.05 -7.59 5.75
N VAL A 236 -5.96 -8.36 5.70
CA VAL A 236 -5.68 -9.50 6.59
C VAL A 236 -4.48 -9.21 7.46
N LYS A 237 -4.58 -9.60 8.74
CA LYS A 237 -3.44 -9.59 9.66
C LYS A 237 -2.38 -10.59 9.18
N THR A 238 -1.15 -10.13 9.05
CA THR A 238 0.02 -10.97 8.78
C THR A 238 0.80 -11.24 10.07
N PHE A 239 1.78 -12.13 10.00
CA PHE A 239 2.74 -12.35 11.08
C PHE A 239 4.16 -12.23 10.56
N GLU A 240 5.06 -11.68 11.38
CA GLU A 240 6.47 -11.62 11.00
C GLU A 240 7.06 -13.02 10.73
N GLY A 241 6.50 -14.04 11.40
CA GLY A 241 6.85 -15.45 11.19
C GLY A 241 6.53 -16.02 9.81
N ASP A 242 5.59 -15.41 9.07
CA ASP A 242 5.18 -15.87 7.74
C ASP A 242 6.25 -15.61 6.67
N ALA A 243 7.01 -14.52 6.84
CA ALA A 243 8.13 -14.15 5.99
C ALA A 243 9.20 -13.36 6.76
N PRO A 244 9.96 -14.00 7.67
CA PRO A 244 10.85 -13.30 8.60
C PRO A 244 11.92 -12.44 7.91
N TRP A 245 12.37 -12.86 6.73
CA TRP A 245 13.38 -12.14 5.96
C TRP A 245 12.83 -10.82 5.38
N LEU A 246 11.54 -10.76 4.98
CA LEU A 246 10.90 -9.54 4.49
C LEU A 246 10.75 -8.52 5.62
N TYR A 247 10.22 -8.93 6.77
CA TYR A 247 10.07 -8.02 7.91
C TYR A 247 11.41 -7.57 8.47
N LYS A 248 12.43 -8.44 8.50
CA LYS A 248 13.80 -8.03 8.84
C LYS A 248 14.34 -6.97 7.88
N TYR A 249 14.08 -7.13 6.57
CA TYR A 249 14.47 -6.15 5.56
C TYR A 249 13.73 -4.81 5.77
N ILE A 250 12.40 -4.83 5.94
CA ILE A 250 11.58 -3.63 6.18
C ILE A 250 12.04 -2.89 7.44
N ARG A 251 12.31 -3.60 8.55
CA ARG A 251 12.84 -3.01 9.79
C ARG A 251 14.20 -2.35 9.60
N ARG A 252 15.08 -2.95 8.79
CA ARG A 252 16.39 -2.36 8.45
C ARG A 252 16.21 -1.09 7.63
N ALA A 253 15.30 -1.09 6.65
CA ALA A 253 14.98 0.09 5.85
C ALA A 253 14.41 1.22 6.73
N LEU A 254 13.44 0.93 7.60
CA LEU A 254 12.89 1.90 8.55
C LEU A 254 13.98 2.45 9.49
N SER A 255 14.87 1.61 9.99
CA SER A 255 15.99 2.04 10.83
C SER A 255 16.92 3.02 10.09
N PHE A 256 17.19 2.75 8.80
CA PHE A 256 17.95 3.65 7.93
C PHE A 256 17.23 4.99 7.75
N TRP A 257 15.94 4.97 7.40
CA TRP A 257 15.15 6.20 7.22
C TRP A 257 15.02 7.04 8.49
N MET A 258 14.86 6.40 9.65
CA MET A 258 14.89 7.12 10.94
C MET A 258 16.28 7.69 11.24
N GLY A 259 17.35 7.04 10.78
CA GLY A 259 18.70 7.60 10.76
C GLY A 259 18.77 8.89 9.95
N GLN A 260 18.30 8.84 8.69
CA GLN A 260 18.26 9.99 7.80
C GLN A 260 17.39 11.12 8.38
N ALA A 261 16.23 10.80 8.96
CA ALA A 261 15.33 11.77 9.60
C ALA A 261 16.01 12.54 10.75
N ARG A 262 16.86 11.87 11.53
CA ARG A 262 17.64 12.52 12.59
C ARG A 262 18.75 13.39 12.03
N LEU A 263 19.41 12.95 10.98
CA LEU A 263 20.43 13.75 10.27
C LEU A 263 19.79 14.99 9.62
N LYS A 264 18.60 14.86 9.03
CA LYS A 264 17.85 15.97 8.41
C LYS A 264 17.55 17.12 9.37
N LYS A 265 17.37 16.84 10.67
CA LYS A 265 17.20 17.88 11.70
C LYS A 265 18.45 18.77 11.86
N ARG A 266 19.63 18.27 11.46
CA ARG A 266 20.92 18.98 11.51
C ARG A 266 21.33 19.51 10.14
N ASP A 267 20.99 18.77 9.09
CA ASP A 267 21.29 19.09 7.71
C ASP A 267 20.04 18.93 6.85
N PRO A 268 19.33 20.04 6.52
CA PRO A 268 18.11 19.98 5.72
C PRO A 268 18.27 19.36 4.33
N SER A 269 19.50 19.27 3.79
CA SER A 269 19.79 18.66 2.50
C SER A 269 19.66 17.13 2.50
N VAL A 270 19.72 16.51 3.69
CA VAL A 270 19.57 15.06 3.83
C VAL A 270 18.19 14.63 3.35
N TYR A 271 18.18 13.65 2.44
CA TYR A 271 16.97 13.04 1.92
C TYR A 271 16.39 12.02 2.91
N VAL A 272 15.07 12.01 3.02
CA VAL A 272 14.31 11.00 3.77
C VAL A 272 13.13 10.62 2.89
N ASP A 273 12.98 9.33 2.60
CA ASP A 273 11.80 8.86 1.90
C ASP A 273 10.61 8.84 2.87
N VAL A 274 9.74 9.87 2.78
CA VAL A 274 8.54 10.00 3.61
C VAL A 274 7.58 8.85 3.34
N ASP A 275 7.47 8.46 2.07
CA ASP A 275 6.59 7.41 1.57
C ASP A 275 7.07 6.08 2.11
N GLY A 276 8.38 5.84 2.02
CA GLY A 276 9.03 4.65 2.56
C GLY A 276 8.87 4.50 4.07
N VAL A 277 8.87 5.59 4.84
CA VAL A 277 8.53 5.53 6.28
C VAL A 277 7.06 5.16 6.48
N GLY A 278 6.15 5.75 5.71
CA GLY A 278 4.72 5.43 5.75
C GLY A 278 4.46 3.94 5.48
N GLU A 279 4.95 3.41 4.37
CA GLU A 279 4.73 2.02 3.99
C GLU A 279 5.39 1.03 4.96
N ALA A 280 6.61 1.32 5.45
CA ALA A 280 7.25 0.46 6.43
C ALA A 280 6.41 0.34 7.71
N LEU A 281 5.86 1.47 8.18
CA LEU A 281 4.99 1.49 9.35
C LEU A 281 3.65 0.80 9.10
N ASP A 282 3.05 0.98 7.91
CA ASP A 282 1.78 0.32 7.59
C ASP A 282 1.95 -1.21 7.57
N ASN A 283 3.03 -1.72 6.97
CA ASN A 283 3.37 -3.13 6.97
C ASN A 283 3.63 -3.69 8.38
N LEU A 284 4.38 -2.96 9.21
CA LEU A 284 4.61 -3.37 10.60
C LEU A 284 3.31 -3.40 11.42
N ARG A 285 2.42 -2.42 11.23
CA ARG A 285 1.08 -2.44 11.86
C ARG A 285 0.18 -3.53 11.30
N GLY A 286 0.38 -3.94 10.05
CA GLY A 286 -0.23 -5.13 9.45
C GLY A 286 -0.06 -6.38 10.31
N THR A 287 1.04 -6.47 11.05
CA THR A 287 1.32 -7.58 11.98
C THR A 287 0.68 -7.44 13.36
N GLY A 288 -0.01 -6.32 13.61
CA GLY A 288 -0.63 -5.99 14.89
C GLY A 288 0.30 -5.23 15.86
N LEU A 289 1.48 -4.79 15.41
CA LEU A 289 2.36 -3.96 16.22
C LEU A 289 1.79 -2.55 16.41
N THR A 290 2.09 -1.98 17.57
CA THR A 290 1.69 -0.62 17.98
C THR A 290 2.89 0.10 18.56
N GLU A 291 2.76 1.40 18.86
CA GLU A 291 3.80 2.18 19.52
C GLU A 291 4.19 1.60 20.88
N VAL A 292 3.25 0.93 21.54
CA VAL A 292 3.46 0.39 22.88
C VAL A 292 4.22 -0.93 22.84
N THR A 293 4.03 -1.69 21.76
CA THR A 293 4.65 -3.01 21.61
C THR A 293 5.94 -2.98 20.79
N ASP A 294 6.19 -1.91 20.03
CA ASP A 294 7.33 -1.82 19.11
C ASP A 294 7.97 -0.42 19.08
N PRO A 295 9.25 -0.29 19.46
CA PRO A 295 9.93 1.01 19.46
C PRO A 295 10.14 1.65 18.08
N MET A 296 10.25 0.86 17.00
CA MET A 296 10.36 1.40 15.65
C MET A 296 9.03 2.01 15.21
N VAL A 297 7.92 1.32 15.51
CA VAL A 297 6.57 1.84 15.27
C VAL A 297 6.34 3.12 16.07
N CYS A 298 6.81 3.17 17.32
CA CYS A 298 6.75 4.37 18.15
C CYS A 298 7.52 5.54 17.52
N GLU A 299 8.81 5.36 17.18
CA GLU A 299 9.63 6.44 16.61
C GLU A 299 9.09 6.94 15.28
N GLY A 300 8.75 6.03 14.37
CA GLY A 300 8.20 6.38 13.06
C GLY A 300 6.86 7.11 13.17
N THR A 301 5.99 6.68 14.09
CA THR A 301 4.72 7.39 14.35
C THR A 301 4.98 8.81 14.83
N VAL A 302 5.86 9.00 15.81
CA VAL A 302 6.19 10.33 16.33
C VAL A 302 6.71 11.22 15.20
N TRP A 303 7.61 10.68 14.37
CA TRP A 303 8.16 11.41 13.24
C TRP A 303 7.10 11.79 12.19
N LEU A 304 6.20 10.87 11.81
CA LEU A 304 5.10 11.17 10.89
C LEU A 304 4.18 12.27 11.43
N LEU A 305 3.88 12.23 12.74
CA LEU A 305 3.05 13.25 13.40
C LEU A 305 3.74 14.62 13.47
N GLU A 306 5.07 14.67 13.59
CA GLU A 306 5.87 15.90 13.55
C GLU A 306 6.00 16.46 12.13
N THR A 307 5.96 15.59 11.12
CA THR A 307 6.22 15.94 9.71
C THR A 307 4.95 16.38 8.96
N GLN A 308 3.75 16.07 9.49
CA GLN A 308 2.49 16.47 8.86
C GLN A 308 2.38 18.00 8.71
N LEU A 309 2.05 18.45 7.50
CA LEU A 309 1.84 19.87 7.18
C LEU A 309 0.51 20.37 7.75
N LYS A 310 0.38 21.70 7.89
CA LYS A 310 -0.81 22.34 8.48
C LYS A 310 -2.10 22.03 7.70
N ASN A 311 -2.00 21.90 6.37
CA ASN A 311 -3.10 21.55 5.47
C ASN A 311 -3.55 20.08 5.57
N GLY A 312 -2.82 19.24 6.31
CA GLY A 312 -3.09 17.82 6.50
C GLY A 312 -2.31 16.87 5.59
N SER A 313 -1.58 17.38 4.61
CA SER A 313 -0.72 16.55 3.74
C SER A 313 0.62 16.25 4.41
N TRP A 314 1.37 15.34 3.82
CA TRP A 314 2.79 15.13 4.10
C TRP A 314 3.63 15.75 2.98
N PRO A 315 4.88 16.14 3.28
CA PRO A 315 5.76 16.70 2.27
C PRO A 315 6.15 15.64 1.25
N VAL A 316 6.28 16.07 -0.01
CA VAL A 316 6.77 15.26 -1.11
C VAL A 316 8.24 15.61 -1.31
N TRP A 317 9.12 14.66 -1.05
CA TRP A 317 10.57 14.83 -1.17
C TRP A 317 11.10 13.80 -2.16
N PHE A 318 11.99 14.22 -3.07
CA PHE A 318 12.72 13.35 -3.98
C PHE A 318 14.22 13.50 -3.76
N GLU A 319 14.96 12.40 -3.94
CA GLU A 319 16.42 12.42 -3.92
C GLU A 319 16.93 13.09 -5.21
N GLY A 320 17.75 14.14 -5.08
CA GLY A 320 18.40 14.81 -6.22
C GLY A 320 17.50 15.73 -7.07
N GLY A 321 16.27 16.05 -6.66
CA GLY A 321 15.32 16.83 -7.46
C GLY A 321 15.49 18.35 -7.40
N ASP A 322 15.50 18.97 -8.59
CA ASP A 322 15.25 20.40 -8.80
C ASP A 322 13.83 20.74 -8.31
N LYS A 323 13.64 21.89 -7.65
CA LYS A 323 12.33 22.31 -7.08
C LYS A 323 11.21 22.47 -8.13
N ASP A 324 11.56 22.42 -9.41
CA ASP A 324 10.70 22.63 -10.57
C ASP A 324 10.34 21.34 -11.34
N SER A 325 10.69 20.14 -10.83
CA SER A 325 10.18 18.90 -11.42
C SER A 325 8.65 18.91 -11.33
N LYS A 326 7.96 18.85 -12.48
CA LYS A 326 6.50 18.78 -12.55
C LYS A 326 6.03 17.48 -11.91
N HIS A 327 5.77 17.51 -10.60
CA HIS A 327 5.12 16.41 -9.90
C HIS A 327 3.76 16.17 -10.54
N ASP A 328 3.51 14.93 -10.95
CA ASP A 328 2.21 14.52 -11.47
C ASP A 328 1.16 14.47 -10.34
N TYR A 329 -0.06 14.02 -10.63
CA TYR A 329 -1.06 13.93 -9.57
C TYR A 329 -0.77 12.80 -8.56
N TYR A 330 -0.06 11.76 -8.96
CA TYR A 330 0.28 10.63 -8.10
C TYR A 330 1.34 11.02 -7.05
N ASP A 331 2.44 11.61 -7.50
CA ASP A 331 3.54 12.09 -6.66
C ASP A 331 3.05 13.02 -5.54
N ARG A 332 2.09 13.89 -5.87
CA ARG A 332 1.57 14.92 -4.94
C ARG A 332 0.73 14.33 -3.81
N MET A 333 0.13 13.17 -4.03
CA MET A 333 -0.81 12.56 -3.09
C MET A 333 -0.20 11.37 -2.34
N HIS A 334 0.75 10.65 -2.95
CA HIS A 334 1.24 9.36 -2.47
C HIS A 334 1.77 9.42 -1.03
N ALA A 335 2.65 10.38 -0.71
CA ALA A 335 3.12 10.62 0.66
C ALA A 335 1.97 10.75 1.67
N THR A 336 0.93 11.49 1.32
CA THR A 336 -0.22 11.69 2.20
C THR A 336 -1.07 10.44 2.33
N TRP A 337 -1.21 9.67 1.25
CA TRP A 337 -1.88 8.38 1.28
C TRP A 337 -1.18 7.41 2.24
N VAL A 338 0.07 7.06 1.98
CA VAL A 338 0.74 6.01 2.74
C VAL A 338 0.93 6.40 4.21
N CYS A 339 1.19 7.68 4.49
CA CYS A 339 1.24 8.19 5.87
C CYS A 339 -0.13 8.15 6.57
N THR A 340 -1.23 8.38 5.84
CA THR A 340 -2.58 8.25 6.40
C THR A 340 -2.89 6.79 6.74
N GLN A 341 -2.50 5.83 5.89
CA GLN A 341 -2.67 4.40 6.19
C GLN A 341 -1.81 4.00 7.39
N ALA A 342 -0.55 4.42 7.43
CA ALA A 342 0.39 4.11 8.50
C ALA A 342 -0.06 4.57 9.89
N LEU A 343 -0.92 5.59 9.98
CA LEU A 343 -1.41 6.13 11.25
C LEU A 343 -2.74 5.52 11.70
N ARG A 344 -3.35 4.63 10.91
CA ARG A 344 -4.65 4.03 11.26
C ARG A 344 -4.55 2.98 12.35
N ASP A 345 -5.51 3.04 13.27
CA ASP A 345 -5.76 1.94 14.20
C ASP A 345 -6.33 0.76 13.41
N ARG A 346 -5.69 -0.40 13.48
CA ARG A 346 -6.12 -1.62 12.78
C ARG A 346 -7.05 -2.46 13.65
N ASP A 347 -8.16 -2.89 13.07
CA ASP A 347 -9.04 -3.92 13.60
C ASP A 347 -9.43 -4.89 12.49
N PHE A 348 -8.71 -6.01 12.43
CA PHE A 348 -8.91 -7.06 11.43
C PHE A 348 -10.17 -7.89 11.63
N LYS A 349 -10.98 -7.61 12.67
CA LYS A 349 -12.26 -8.27 12.92
C LYS A 349 -13.42 -7.61 12.17
N VAL A 350 -13.26 -6.35 11.76
CA VAL A 350 -14.34 -5.51 11.20
C VAL A 350 -14.97 -6.11 9.94
N ASN A 351 -14.14 -6.68 9.05
CA ASN A 351 -14.58 -7.32 7.80
C ASN A 351 -13.99 -8.72 7.66
N GLU A 352 -13.86 -9.45 8.79
CA GLU A 352 -13.24 -10.77 8.79
C GLU A 352 -13.95 -11.76 7.85
N ALA A 353 -15.28 -11.63 7.71
CA ALA A 353 -16.06 -12.47 6.82
C ALA A 353 -15.65 -12.29 5.34
N GLN A 354 -15.44 -11.04 4.90
CA GLN A 354 -15.07 -10.70 3.53
C GLN A 354 -13.66 -11.19 3.18
N VAL A 355 -12.71 -11.09 4.11
CA VAL A 355 -11.31 -11.53 3.89
C VAL A 355 -11.04 -12.99 4.21
N ARG A 356 -12.00 -13.73 4.76
CA ARG A 356 -11.77 -15.10 5.25
C ARG A 356 -11.23 -16.01 4.16
N GLN A 357 -11.78 -15.91 2.96
CA GLN A 357 -11.34 -16.73 1.82
C GLN A 357 -9.90 -16.41 1.44
N TRP A 358 -9.55 -15.11 1.39
CA TRP A 358 -8.18 -14.68 1.15
C TRP A 358 -7.20 -15.21 2.19
N ARG A 359 -7.56 -15.14 3.48
CA ARG A 359 -6.72 -15.66 4.58
C ARG A 359 -6.41 -17.14 4.39
N VAL A 360 -7.43 -17.96 4.14
CA VAL A 360 -7.26 -19.40 3.92
C VAL A 360 -6.41 -19.68 2.68
N TYR A 361 -6.63 -18.94 1.60
CA TYR A 361 -5.84 -19.03 0.37
C TYR A 361 -4.37 -18.71 0.63
N VAL A 362 -4.08 -17.56 1.25
CA VAL A 362 -2.70 -17.10 1.41
C VAL A 362 -1.93 -17.95 2.42
N GLU A 363 -2.55 -18.44 3.50
CA GLU A 363 -1.93 -19.39 4.43
C GLU A 363 -1.44 -20.65 3.69
N LYS A 364 -2.25 -21.17 2.78
CA LYS A 364 -1.88 -22.31 1.93
C LYS A 364 -0.72 -21.94 0.99
N VAL A 365 -0.81 -20.80 0.32
CA VAL A 365 0.24 -20.33 -0.61
C VAL A 365 1.58 -20.15 0.12
N LEU A 366 1.59 -19.48 1.28
CA LEU A 366 2.79 -19.25 2.08
C LEU A 366 3.46 -20.56 2.50
N LYS A 367 2.66 -21.55 2.90
CA LYS A 367 3.16 -22.89 3.26
C LYS A 367 3.76 -23.62 2.06
N GLU A 368 3.08 -23.61 0.92
CA GLU A 368 3.53 -24.31 -0.30
C GLU A 368 4.79 -23.70 -0.91
N THR A 369 4.89 -22.38 -0.89
CA THR A 369 6.05 -21.63 -1.41
C THR A 369 7.23 -21.62 -0.45
N LYS A 370 7.01 -22.00 0.83
CA LYS A 370 7.99 -21.94 1.91
C LYS A 370 8.59 -20.54 2.05
N LEU A 371 7.75 -19.50 1.94
CA LEU A 371 8.20 -18.10 1.99
C LEU A 371 9.00 -17.78 3.27
N ALA A 372 8.74 -18.51 4.36
CA ALA A 372 9.46 -18.37 5.63
C ALA A 372 10.92 -18.88 5.64
N VAL A 373 11.33 -19.78 4.73
CA VAL A 373 12.54 -20.62 4.90
C VAL A 373 13.81 -20.08 4.20
N GLN A 374 13.72 -19.14 3.28
CA GLN A 374 14.86 -18.54 2.56
C GLN A 374 14.45 -17.16 1.98
N GLY A 375 15.32 -16.14 1.83
CA GLY A 375 16.70 -15.98 2.27
C GLY A 375 17.25 -14.61 1.86
N TRP A 376 17.05 -13.56 2.66
CA TRP A 376 17.86 -12.35 2.55
C TRP A 376 19.29 -12.65 3.04
N SER A 377 20.19 -12.93 2.10
CA SER A 377 21.64 -13.04 2.38
C SER A 377 22.25 -11.64 2.41
N SER A 378 22.57 -11.16 3.61
CA SER A 378 23.25 -9.88 3.82
C SER A 378 24.75 -9.90 3.45
N LYS A 379 25.20 -10.77 2.54
CA LYS A 379 26.61 -10.77 2.12
C LYS A 379 26.90 -9.44 1.42
N LYS A 380 27.77 -8.66 2.09
CA LYS A 380 28.29 -7.36 1.66
C LYS A 380 28.75 -7.45 0.20
N GLY A 381 28.10 -6.68 -0.68
CA GLY A 381 28.73 -6.15 -1.88
C GLY A 381 29.34 -4.82 -1.50
#